data_AF-A0A432J1L7-F1
#
_entry.id   AF-A0A432J1L7-F1
#
_cell.length_a   1.000
_cell.length_b   1.000
_cell.length_c   1.000
_cell.angle_alpha   90.00
_cell.angle_beta   90.00
_cell.angle_gamma   90.00
#
_symmetry.space_group_name_H-M   'P 1'
#
loop_
_entity.id
_entity.type
_entity.pdbx_description
1 polymer ?
#
loop_
_entity_poly.entity_id
_entity_poly.type
_entity_poly.pdbx_seq_one_letter_code
_entity_poly.pdbx_strand_id
1 'polypeptide(L)'
;MSHAFFPANQPAPEITLEAVESGRVITPHSPDARYLALVFQSQKTARALADVQDTVRAKHPAADDVRIVSVVDLREVPRMFRGMAKSALKRAYESAGAHLPEGWAPQDYVVILPDWKGEFFDAFGLKDANEEAAAVVIDAQGRVLGSHQGAGLGQFVLEALD
;
A
#
# COMPACT_ATOMS: atom_id res chain seq x y z
N MET A 1 13.10 -13.95 6.70
CA MET A 1 14.41 -13.28 6.45
C MET A 1 14.09 -12.12 5.53
N SER A 2 14.44 -10.89 5.90
CA SER A 2 14.08 -9.73 5.08
C SER A 2 15.00 -9.56 3.88
N HIS A 3 14.43 -9.14 2.75
CA HIS A 3 15.21 -8.86 1.55
C HIS A 3 14.56 -7.78 0.68
N ALA A 4 15.39 -7.04 -0.05
CA ALA A 4 14.95 -6.18 -1.14
C ALA A 4 14.58 -7.05 -2.35
N PHE A 5 13.50 -6.70 -3.04
CA PHE A 5 12.95 -7.48 -4.15
C PHE A 5 12.82 -6.67 -5.46
N PHE A 6 12.77 -5.34 -5.34
CA PHE A 6 12.80 -4.40 -6.45
C PHE A 6 14.01 -3.44 -6.31
N PRO A 7 14.76 -3.18 -7.39
CA PRO A 7 15.95 -2.34 -7.34
C PRO A 7 15.63 -0.87 -7.01
N ALA A 8 16.39 -0.29 -6.08
CA ALA A 8 16.36 1.14 -5.80
C ALA A 8 16.90 1.98 -6.97
N ASN A 9 16.53 3.26 -7.00
CA ASN A 9 16.89 4.26 -8.02
C ASN A 9 16.44 3.94 -9.46
N GLN A 10 15.50 3.00 -9.61
CA GLN A 10 14.83 2.71 -10.88
C GLN A 10 13.47 3.40 -10.93
N PRO A 11 12.98 3.77 -12.12
CA PRO A 11 11.58 4.15 -12.29
C PRO A 11 10.67 3.02 -11.81
N ALA A 12 9.62 3.38 -11.08
CA ALA A 12 8.57 2.42 -10.77
C ALA A 12 7.83 2.01 -12.06
N PRO A 13 7.26 0.80 -12.13
CA PRO A 13 6.51 0.36 -13.30
C PRO A 13 5.27 1.24 -13.54
N GLU A 14 5.04 1.68 -14.78
CA GLU A 14 3.85 2.46 -15.17
C GLU A 14 2.57 1.59 -15.15
N ILE A 15 1.96 1.47 -13.96
CA ILE A 15 0.75 0.68 -13.73
C ILE A 15 -0.21 1.41 -12.79
N THR A 16 -1.52 1.21 -12.95
CA THR A 16 -2.54 1.94 -12.19
C THR A 16 -3.57 1.02 -11.55
N LEU A 17 -3.99 1.32 -10.33
CA LEU A 17 -5.10 0.65 -9.65
C LEU A 17 -6.04 1.68 -9.04
N GLU A 18 -7.33 1.34 -9.02
CA GLU A 18 -8.37 2.17 -8.43
C GLU A 18 -8.64 1.74 -6.99
N ALA A 19 -8.64 2.70 -6.07
CA ALA A 19 -8.94 2.47 -4.67
C ALA A 19 -10.43 2.19 -4.44
N VAL A 20 -10.70 1.23 -3.56
CA VAL A 20 -12.06 0.95 -3.08
C VAL A 20 -12.64 2.18 -2.36
N GLU A 21 -13.94 2.41 -2.54
CA GLU A 21 -14.74 3.55 -2.05
C GLU A 21 -14.37 4.93 -2.59
N SER A 22 -13.10 5.35 -2.49
CA SER A 22 -12.70 6.71 -2.92
C SER A 22 -12.65 6.87 -4.44
N GLY A 23 -12.50 5.78 -5.20
CA GLY A 23 -12.29 5.82 -6.66
C GLY A 23 -10.95 6.46 -7.07
N ARG A 24 -10.08 6.77 -6.09
CA ARG A 24 -8.78 7.38 -6.35
C ARG A 24 -7.94 6.40 -7.16
N VAL A 25 -7.49 6.83 -8.34
CA VAL A 25 -6.53 6.07 -9.14
C VAL A 25 -5.14 6.35 -8.60
N ILE A 26 -4.44 5.30 -8.19
CA ILE A 26 -3.04 5.38 -7.77
C ILE A 26 -2.17 5.01 -8.96
N THR A 27 -1.19 5.87 -9.20
CA THR A 27 -0.09 5.65 -10.13
C THR A 27 1.22 5.85 -9.37
N PRO A 28 2.33 5.25 -9.80
CA PRO A 28 3.62 5.45 -9.14
C PRO A 28 4.08 6.91 -9.11
N HIS A 29 3.62 7.72 -10.07
CA HIS A 29 3.74 9.17 -10.02
C HIS A 29 2.61 9.76 -9.17
N SER A 30 2.94 10.27 -7.98
CA SER A 30 1.97 10.93 -7.09
C SER A 30 2.38 12.38 -6.87
N PRO A 31 2.01 13.33 -7.75
CA PRO A 31 2.43 14.74 -7.61
C PRO A 31 1.84 15.44 -6.38
N ASP A 32 0.81 14.86 -5.79
CA ASP A 32 0.09 15.34 -4.61
C ASP A 32 0.57 14.69 -3.30
N ALA A 33 1.66 13.92 -3.33
CA ALA A 33 2.34 13.42 -2.13
C ALA A 33 3.87 13.45 -2.34
N ARG A 34 4.65 13.80 -1.31
CA ARG A 34 6.11 13.81 -1.42
C ARG A 34 6.67 12.40 -1.59
N TYR A 35 6.09 11.43 -0.90
CA TYR A 35 6.40 10.01 -1.01
C TYR A 35 5.15 9.15 -1.10
N LEU A 36 5.25 8.04 -1.81
CA LEU A 36 4.25 6.98 -1.91
C LEU A 36 4.82 5.69 -1.33
N ALA A 37 4.20 5.16 -0.28
CA ALA A 37 4.53 3.87 0.31
C ALA A 37 3.47 2.84 -0.08
N LEU A 38 3.82 1.92 -0.99
CA LEU A 38 2.97 0.79 -1.38
C LEU A 38 3.22 -0.38 -0.42
N VAL A 39 2.20 -0.78 0.34
CA VAL A 39 2.24 -1.92 1.27
C VAL A 39 1.46 -3.07 0.65
N PHE A 40 2.20 -4.05 0.14
CA PHE A 40 1.69 -5.27 -0.45
C PHE A 40 1.35 -6.28 0.64
N GLN A 41 0.12 -6.76 0.66
CA GLN A 41 -0.37 -7.67 1.68
C GLN A 41 -1.47 -8.59 1.17
N SER A 42 -1.79 -9.59 1.98
CA SER A 42 -3.01 -10.38 1.84
C SER A 42 -3.83 -10.30 3.13
N GLN A 43 -4.94 -11.05 3.20
CA GLN A 43 -5.70 -11.19 4.43
C GLN A 43 -4.83 -11.67 5.62
N LYS A 44 -3.85 -12.55 5.37
CA LYS A 44 -3.00 -13.14 6.42
C LYS A 44 -1.98 -12.15 6.97
N THR A 45 -1.50 -11.25 6.13
CA THR A 45 -0.44 -10.29 6.45
C THR A 45 -0.99 -8.88 6.73
N ALA A 46 -2.31 -8.75 6.86
CA ALA A 46 -3.04 -7.49 7.04
C ALA A 46 -2.54 -6.60 8.20
N ARG A 47 -1.97 -7.20 9.25
CA ARG A 47 -1.43 -6.48 10.40
C ARG A 47 -0.22 -5.60 10.06
N ALA A 48 0.54 -5.97 9.04
CA ALA A 48 1.71 -5.22 8.61
C ALA A 48 1.38 -3.78 8.19
N LEU A 49 0.21 -3.56 7.60
CA LEU A 49 -0.24 -2.22 7.23
C LEU A 49 -0.43 -1.33 8.46
N ALA A 50 -1.04 -1.85 9.54
CA ALA A 50 -1.24 -1.10 10.77
C ALA A 50 0.11 -0.71 11.39
N ASP A 51 1.06 -1.65 11.45
CA ASP A 51 2.41 -1.38 11.97
C ASP A 51 3.13 -0.29 11.16
N VAL A 52 3.00 -0.30 9.83
CA VAL A 52 3.53 0.76 8.95
C VAL A 52 2.84 2.09 9.22
N GLN A 53 1.51 2.12 9.30
CA GLN A 53 0.75 3.32 9.56
C GLN A 53 1.12 3.95 10.90
N ASP A 54 1.13 3.17 11.98
CA ASP A 54 1.47 3.65 13.33
C ASP A 54 2.89 4.21 13.37
N THR A 55 3.85 3.50 12.78
CA THR A 55 5.27 3.89 12.79
C THR A 55 5.50 5.16 11.96
N VAL A 56 4.96 5.20 10.75
CA VAL A 56 5.19 6.32 9.82
C VAL A 56 4.41 7.56 10.24
N ARG A 57 3.14 7.43 10.64
CA ARG A 57 2.30 8.58 11.04
C ARG A 57 2.76 9.25 12.32
N ALA A 58 3.50 8.54 13.18
CA ALA A 58 4.13 9.14 14.36
C ALA A 58 5.17 10.22 13.99
N LYS A 59 5.84 10.11 12.83
CA LYS A 59 6.83 11.10 12.34
C LYS A 59 6.32 11.95 11.17
N HIS A 60 5.51 11.37 10.31
CA HIS A 60 4.94 11.96 9.09
C HIS A 60 3.41 11.89 9.16
N PRO A 61 2.77 12.73 10.00
CA PRO A 61 1.34 12.64 10.24
C PRO A 61 0.50 12.99 9.01
N ALA A 62 0.99 13.85 8.12
CA ALA A 62 0.24 14.32 6.97
C ALA A 62 0.31 13.33 5.78
N ALA A 63 -0.83 13.09 5.13
CA ALA A 63 -0.94 12.18 3.99
C ALA A 63 -0.31 12.71 2.69
N ASP A 64 -0.09 14.01 2.58
CA ASP A 64 0.61 14.67 1.47
C ASP A 64 2.14 14.65 1.66
N ASP A 65 2.64 14.35 2.85
CA ASP A 65 4.06 14.05 3.06
C ASP A 65 4.36 12.59 2.67
N VAL A 66 3.66 11.63 3.29
CA VAL A 66 3.78 10.21 2.93
C VAL A 66 2.40 9.64 2.70
N ARG A 67 2.09 9.22 1.47
CA ARG A 67 0.87 8.48 1.18
C ARG A 67 1.10 7.00 1.34
N ILE A 68 0.47 6.39 2.34
CA ILE A 68 0.54 4.96 2.60
C ILE A 68 -0.66 4.29 1.92
N VAL A 69 -0.38 3.34 1.05
CA VAL A 69 -1.39 2.66 0.23
C VAL A 69 -1.30 1.16 0.44
N SER A 70 -2.43 0.53 0.72
CA SER A 70 -2.52 -0.92 0.80
C SER A 70 -2.79 -1.53 -0.58
N VAL A 71 -1.94 -2.44 -1.02
CA VAL A 71 -2.16 -3.28 -2.21
C VAL A 71 -2.53 -4.68 -1.74
N VAL A 72 -3.78 -5.09 -1.94
CA VAL A 72 -4.31 -6.35 -1.42
C VAL A 72 -4.29 -7.41 -2.52
N ASP A 73 -3.56 -8.50 -2.29
CA ASP A 73 -3.55 -9.68 -3.17
C ASP A 73 -4.90 -10.39 -3.10
N LEU A 74 -5.61 -10.41 -4.23
CA LEU A 74 -6.91 -11.06 -4.36
C LEU A 74 -6.91 -12.06 -5.52
N ARG A 75 -5.74 -12.51 -5.98
CA ARG A 75 -5.61 -13.53 -7.05
C ARG A 75 -6.33 -14.82 -6.71
N GLU A 76 -6.31 -15.21 -5.43
CA GLU A 76 -6.98 -16.43 -4.94
C GLU A 76 -8.51 -16.28 -4.87
N VAL A 77 -9.07 -15.08 -5.00
CA VAL A 77 -10.51 -14.85 -4.90
C VAL A 77 -11.21 -15.22 -6.23
N PRO A 78 -12.06 -16.27 -6.25
CA PRO A 78 -12.77 -16.64 -7.46
C PRO A 78 -13.70 -15.53 -7.95
N ARG A 79 -13.88 -15.42 -9.28
CA ARG A 79 -14.68 -14.35 -9.91
C ARG A 79 -16.09 -14.21 -9.32
N MET A 80 -16.74 -15.33 -9.01
CA MET A 80 -18.09 -15.36 -8.42
C MET A 80 -18.16 -14.75 -7.01
N PHE A 81 -17.05 -14.71 -6.27
CA PHE A 81 -16.97 -14.15 -4.91
C PHE A 81 -16.44 -12.71 -4.87
N ARG A 82 -16.08 -12.11 -6.00
CA ARG A 82 -15.53 -10.73 -6.04
C ARG A 82 -16.50 -9.70 -5.45
N GLY A 83 -17.82 -9.88 -5.62
CA GLY A 83 -18.82 -9.01 -5.00
C GLY A 83 -18.75 -9.03 -3.47
N MET A 84 -18.60 -10.23 -2.88
CA MET A 84 -18.44 -10.40 -1.43
C MET A 84 -17.12 -9.79 -0.93
N ALA A 85 -16.03 -10.05 -1.65
CA ALA A 85 -14.72 -9.47 -1.32
C ALA A 85 -14.72 -7.94 -1.40
N LYS A 86 -15.34 -7.35 -2.43
CA LYS A 86 -15.53 -5.88 -2.51
C LYS A 86 -16.30 -5.33 -1.31
N SER A 87 -17.39 -5.98 -0.91
CA SER A 87 -18.16 -5.57 0.27
C SER A 87 -17.33 -5.67 1.57
N ALA A 88 -16.44 -6.67 1.68
CA ALA A 88 -15.55 -6.78 2.83
C ALA A 88 -14.50 -5.65 2.85
N LEU A 89 -13.91 -5.30 1.70
CA LEU A 89 -12.97 -4.18 1.59
C LEU A 89 -13.65 -2.83 1.88
N LYS A 90 -14.89 -2.63 1.43
CA LYS A 90 -15.70 -1.46 1.77
C LYS A 90 -15.87 -1.32 3.28
N ARG A 91 -16.26 -2.40 3.96
CA ARG A 91 -16.39 -2.41 5.43
C ARG A 91 -15.05 -2.14 6.12
N ALA A 92 -13.95 -2.64 5.58
CA ALA A 92 -12.62 -2.33 6.09
C ALA A 92 -12.28 -0.85 5.95
N TYR A 93 -12.61 -0.23 4.80
CA TYR A 93 -12.48 1.21 4.58
C TYR A 93 -13.31 2.02 5.59
N GLU A 94 -14.61 1.71 5.71
CA GLU A 94 -15.53 2.40 6.64
C GLU A 94 -15.05 2.26 8.10
N SER A 95 -14.65 1.06 8.49
CA SER A 95 -14.11 0.80 9.83
C SER A 95 -12.84 1.61 10.09
N ALA A 96 -11.85 1.56 9.20
CA ALA A 96 -10.61 2.32 9.35
C ALA A 96 -10.88 3.84 9.41
N GLY A 97 -11.75 4.34 8.53
CA GLY A 97 -12.14 5.75 8.50
C GLY A 97 -12.81 6.22 9.80
N ALA A 98 -13.62 5.37 10.44
CA ALA A 98 -14.28 5.70 11.72
C ALA A 98 -13.31 5.83 12.91
N HIS A 99 -12.09 5.31 12.80
CA HIS A 99 -11.05 5.40 13.84
C HIS A 99 -10.04 6.51 13.59
N LEU A 100 -10.18 7.27 12.51
CA LEU A 100 -9.30 8.40 12.23
C LEU A 100 -9.56 9.57 13.19
N PRO A 101 -8.54 10.39 13.49
CA PRO A 101 -8.71 11.64 14.23
C PRO A 101 -9.73 12.57 13.58
N GLU A 102 -10.38 13.40 14.39
CA GLU A 102 -11.31 14.42 13.89
C GLU A 102 -10.62 15.36 12.89
N GLY A 103 -11.31 15.68 11.79
CA GLY A 103 -10.80 16.52 10.71
C GLY A 103 -9.93 15.79 9.68
N TRP A 104 -9.60 14.51 9.88
CA TRP A 104 -8.90 13.72 8.87
C TRP A 104 -9.89 13.13 7.87
N ALA A 105 -9.65 13.37 6.59
CA ALA A 105 -10.50 12.87 5.53
C ALA A 105 -10.12 11.40 5.19
N PRO A 106 -11.03 10.42 5.36
CA PRO A 106 -10.68 9.01 5.17
C PRO A 106 -10.04 8.66 3.83
N GLN A 107 -10.45 9.33 2.75
CA GLN A 107 -9.93 9.11 1.41
C GLN A 107 -8.42 9.42 1.24
N ASP A 108 -7.84 10.17 2.17
CA ASP A 108 -6.42 10.53 2.13
C ASP A 108 -5.56 9.59 2.98
N TYR A 109 -6.15 8.89 3.95
CA TYR A 109 -5.45 8.04 4.91
C TYR A 109 -5.74 6.55 4.76
N VAL A 110 -6.87 6.19 4.13
CA VAL A 110 -7.32 4.81 3.94
C VAL A 110 -7.41 4.52 2.45
N VAL A 111 -6.30 4.11 1.85
CA VAL A 111 -6.25 3.78 0.42
C VAL A 111 -6.07 2.27 0.27
N ILE A 112 -7.09 1.60 -0.24
CA ILE A 112 -7.12 0.13 -0.41
C ILE A 112 -7.23 -0.17 -1.91
N LEU A 113 -6.18 -0.75 -2.49
CA LEU A 113 -6.08 -1.15 -3.88
C LEU A 113 -6.30 -2.67 -4.02
N PRO A 114 -7.43 -3.12 -4.59
CA PRO A 114 -7.71 -4.54 -4.77
C PRO A 114 -7.04 -5.05 -6.05
N ASP A 115 -5.99 -5.85 -5.91
CA ASP A 115 -5.33 -6.47 -7.06
C ASP A 115 -5.91 -7.87 -7.36
N TRP A 116 -6.94 -7.88 -8.19
CA TRP A 116 -7.66 -9.11 -8.56
C TRP A 116 -6.90 -10.04 -9.50
N LYS A 117 -5.84 -9.54 -10.14
CA LYS A 117 -5.10 -10.26 -11.18
C LYS A 117 -3.63 -10.45 -10.82
N GLY A 118 -3.12 -9.72 -9.84
CA GLY A 118 -1.71 -9.69 -9.47
C GLY A 118 -0.87 -8.76 -10.34
N GLU A 119 -1.47 -7.88 -11.14
CA GLU A 119 -0.71 -7.08 -12.10
C GLU A 119 0.25 -6.12 -11.37
N PHE A 120 -0.11 -5.59 -10.20
CA PHE A 120 0.80 -4.79 -9.36
C PHE A 120 1.88 -5.65 -8.72
N PHE A 121 1.52 -6.82 -8.20
CA PHE A 121 2.50 -7.76 -7.63
C PHE A 121 3.56 -8.16 -8.66
N ASP A 122 3.14 -8.55 -9.86
CA ASP A 122 4.01 -8.96 -10.95
C ASP A 122 4.88 -7.80 -11.45
N ALA A 123 4.32 -6.60 -11.58
CA ALA A 123 5.06 -5.42 -12.03
C ALA A 123 6.24 -5.06 -11.11
N PHE A 124 6.08 -5.25 -9.79
CA PHE A 124 7.14 -5.04 -8.82
C PHE A 124 7.96 -6.32 -8.53
N GLY A 125 7.72 -7.42 -9.26
CA GLY A 125 8.45 -8.68 -9.10
C GLY A 125 8.16 -9.44 -7.81
N LEU A 126 7.07 -9.10 -7.11
CA LEU A 126 6.68 -9.69 -5.83
C LEU A 126 5.83 -10.94 -6.05
N LYS A 127 6.34 -12.11 -5.65
CA LYS A 127 5.66 -13.39 -5.95
C LYS A 127 4.70 -13.84 -4.87
N ASP A 128 5.02 -13.63 -3.59
CA ASP A 128 4.24 -14.17 -2.47
C ASP A 128 4.14 -13.20 -1.30
N ALA A 129 3.04 -12.44 -1.21
CA ALA A 129 2.72 -11.64 -0.02
C ALA A 129 1.75 -12.32 0.95
N ASN A 130 1.42 -13.59 0.68
CA ASN A 130 0.57 -14.39 1.55
C ASN A 130 1.33 -14.88 2.79
N GLU A 131 2.64 -15.08 2.66
CA GLU A 131 3.52 -15.45 3.78
C GLU A 131 4.10 -14.22 4.50
N GLU A 132 4.62 -13.25 3.74
CA GLU A 132 5.26 -12.05 4.28
C GLU A 132 4.78 -10.81 3.52
N ALA A 133 4.26 -9.79 4.22
CA ALA A 133 3.96 -8.50 3.61
C ALA A 133 5.25 -7.82 3.08
N ALA A 134 5.07 -6.90 2.14
CA ALA A 134 6.17 -6.15 1.56
C ALA A 134 5.83 -4.66 1.43
N ALA A 135 6.86 -3.82 1.35
CA ALA A 135 6.73 -2.40 1.12
C ALA A 135 7.66 -1.93 0.00
N VAL A 136 7.19 -0.95 -0.78
CA VAL A 136 7.98 -0.18 -1.73
C VAL A 136 7.78 1.29 -1.43
N VAL A 137 8.87 2.05 -1.37
CA VAL A 137 8.82 3.51 -1.20
C VAL A 137 9.22 4.18 -2.50
N ILE A 138 8.42 5.15 -2.93
CA ILE A 138 8.55 5.84 -4.21
C ILE A 138 8.54 7.35 -3.94
N ASP A 139 9.42 8.11 -4.59
CA ASP A 139 9.43 9.57 -4.52
C ASP A 139 8.36 10.21 -5.43
N ALA A 140 8.16 11.53 -5.29
CA ALA A 140 7.23 12.30 -6.12
C ALA A 140 7.52 12.24 -7.63
N GLN A 141 8.75 11.87 -8.03
CA GLN A 141 9.16 11.70 -9.42
C GLN A 141 8.94 10.27 -9.93
N GLY A 142 8.33 9.39 -9.14
CA GLY A 142 8.05 8.00 -9.52
C GLY A 142 9.28 7.09 -9.46
N ARG A 143 10.34 7.46 -8.74
CA ARG A 143 11.52 6.60 -8.55
C ARG A 143 11.38 5.79 -7.29
N VAL A 144 11.73 4.50 -7.37
CA VAL A 144 11.78 3.62 -6.21
C VAL A 144 13.00 3.95 -5.34
N LEU A 145 12.77 4.37 -4.10
CA LEU A 145 13.81 4.61 -3.10
C LEU A 145 14.28 3.32 -2.45
N GLY A 146 13.37 2.35 -2.31
CA GLY A 146 13.71 1.02 -1.82
C GLY A 146 12.52 0.06 -1.83
N SER A 147 12.82 -1.21 -1.59
CA SER A 147 11.82 -2.25 -1.37
C SER A 147 12.26 -3.20 -0.25
N HIS A 148 11.30 -3.74 0.48
CA HIS A 148 11.56 -4.69 1.57
C HIS A 148 10.39 -5.65 1.76
N GLN A 149 10.68 -6.93 1.91
CA GLN A 149 9.70 -7.95 2.28
C GLN A 149 10.06 -8.54 3.65
N GLY A 150 9.03 -8.79 4.49
CA GLY A 150 9.19 -9.42 5.80
C GLY A 150 8.90 -8.46 6.96
N ALA A 151 9.50 -8.73 8.12
CA ALA A 151 9.29 -7.94 9.33
C ALA A 151 9.94 -6.54 9.25
N GLY A 152 9.46 -5.61 10.08
CA GLY A 152 10.09 -4.28 10.23
C GLY A 152 9.72 -3.27 9.14
N LEU A 153 8.61 -3.47 8.43
CA LEU A 153 8.21 -2.61 7.30
C LEU A 153 8.03 -1.14 7.69
N GLY A 154 7.47 -0.83 8.86
CA GLY A 154 7.31 0.55 9.30
C GLY A 154 8.66 1.28 9.46
N GLN A 155 9.64 0.59 10.05
CA GLN A 155 11.00 1.12 10.20
C GLN A 155 11.70 1.27 8.84
N PHE A 156 11.60 0.26 7.98
CA PHE A 156 12.12 0.32 6.62
C PHE A 156 11.54 1.53 5.85
N VAL A 157 10.22 1.74 5.91
CA VAL A 157 9.59 2.87 5.21
C VAL A 157 10.18 4.17 5.72
N LEU A 158 10.29 4.37 7.03
CA LEU A 158 10.91 5.58 7.60
C LEU A 158 12.34 5.80 7.11
N GLU A 159 13.19 4.77 7.13
CA GLU A 159 14.59 4.85 6.70
C GLU A 159 14.73 5.20 5.22
N ALA A 160 13.74 4.83 4.39
CA ALA A 160 13.75 5.14 2.97
C ALA A 160 13.27 6.57 2.65
N LEU A 161 12.74 7.32 3.62
CA LEU A 161 12.31 8.72 3.43
C LEU A 161 13.45 9.73 3.65
N ASP A 162 14.49 9.33 4.37
CA ASP A 162 15.69 10.11 4.69
C ASP A 162 16.63 10.29 3.48
#